data_AF-A0A354MV10-F1
#
_entry.id   AF-A0A354MV10-F1
#
_cell.length_a   1.000
_cell.length_b   1.000
_cell.length_c   1.000
_cell.angle_alpha   90.00
_cell.angle_beta   90.00
_cell.angle_gamma   90.00
#
_symmetry.space_group_name_H-M   'P 1'
#
loop_
_entity.id
_entity.type
_entity.pdbx_description
1 polymer ?
#
loop_
_entity_poly.entity_id
_entity_poly.type
_entity_poly.pdbx_seq_one_letter_code
_entity_poly.pdbx_strand_id
1 'polypeptide(L)'
;MRNDDFFRPDTPPTGESYEDFFRTAEERYPALRVTRFAKSLLGREIFAARIGDGGRHLFYVGTHHALEWITSYLLMDMILELASAAEEKRQIEGINIGFLLQNFTFTILPVLNPDG
;
A
#
# COMPACT_ATOMS: atom_id res chain seq x y z
N MET A 1 11.21 13.49 8.64
CA MET A 1 10.40 13.34 7.42
C MET A 1 10.98 12.15 6.67
N ARG A 2 10.14 11.18 6.30
CA ARG A 2 10.57 9.97 5.60
C ARG A 2 11.12 10.39 4.23
N ASN A 3 12.35 10.02 3.91
CA ASN A 3 13.01 10.37 2.65
C ASN A 3 12.65 9.27 1.65
N ASP A 4 11.48 9.41 1.05
CA ASP A 4 10.84 8.35 0.28
C ASP A 4 10.82 8.80 -1.17
N ASP A 5 11.69 8.22 -2.00
CA ASP A 5 11.75 8.44 -3.45
C ASP A 5 10.44 8.06 -4.20
N PHE A 6 9.43 7.58 -3.47
CA PHE A 6 8.12 7.16 -3.95
C PHE A 6 7.08 8.28 -4.03
N PHE A 7 7.24 9.37 -3.28
CA PHE A 7 6.19 10.39 -3.17
C PHE A 7 6.46 11.58 -4.10
N ARG A 8 5.72 11.64 -5.21
CA ARG A 8 5.66 12.80 -6.11
C ARG A 8 4.25 13.40 -6.08
N PRO A 9 3.98 14.37 -5.18
CA PRO A 9 2.63 14.89 -4.97
C PRO A 9 2.06 15.68 -6.15
N ASP A 10 2.88 16.01 -7.14
CA ASP A 10 2.55 16.84 -8.29
C ASP A 10 2.09 16.05 -9.53
N THR A 11 2.21 14.72 -9.51
CA THR A 11 1.92 13.86 -10.68
C THR A 11 1.13 12.63 -10.26
N PRO A 12 0.10 12.17 -10.98
CA PRO A 12 -0.58 10.91 -10.66
C PRO A 12 0.36 9.70 -10.83
N PRO A 13 0.16 8.59 -10.09
CA PRO A 13 0.96 7.39 -10.30
C PRO A 13 0.62 6.81 -11.67
N THR A 14 1.63 6.58 -12.50
CA THR A 14 1.49 5.82 -13.75
C THR A 14 1.59 4.31 -13.46
N GLY A 15 1.12 3.48 -14.40
CA GLY A 15 1.21 2.02 -14.26
C GLY A 15 2.64 1.52 -13.95
N GLU A 16 3.65 2.04 -14.65
CA GLU A 16 5.06 1.68 -14.39
C GLU A 16 5.51 2.08 -12.97
N SER A 17 5.19 3.32 -12.55
CA SER A 17 5.54 3.80 -11.20
C SER A 17 4.85 3.00 -10.08
N TYR A 18 3.66 2.46 -10.37
CA TYR A 18 2.87 1.67 -9.44
C TYR A 18 3.46 0.27 -9.24
N GLU A 19 3.86 -0.41 -10.32
CA GLU A 19 4.53 -1.71 -10.23
C GLU A 19 5.88 -1.60 -9.51
N ASP A 20 6.65 -0.56 -9.85
CA ASP A 20 7.94 -0.25 -9.24
C ASP A 20 7.81 0.04 -7.74
N PHE A 21 6.76 0.75 -7.32
CA PHE A 21 6.46 0.97 -5.91
C PHE A 21 6.30 -0.35 -5.16
N PHE A 22 5.47 -1.26 -5.67
CA PHE A 22 5.18 -2.52 -4.99
C PHE A 22 6.41 -3.42 -4.91
N ARG A 23 7.18 -3.53 -6.00
CA ARG A 23 8.44 -4.27 -6.01
C ARG A 23 9.41 -3.75 -4.95
N THR A 24 9.65 -2.43 -4.95
CA THR A 24 10.65 -1.84 -4.05
C THR A 24 10.19 -1.84 -2.59
N ALA A 25 8.89 -1.67 -2.35
CA ALA A 25 8.32 -1.75 -1.01
C ALA A 25 8.44 -3.17 -0.42
N GLU A 26 8.18 -4.21 -1.21
CA GLU A 26 8.34 -5.60 -0.77
C GLU A 26 9.81 -5.94 -0.47
N GLU A 27 10.74 -5.50 -1.31
CA GLU A 27 12.18 -5.68 -1.09
C GLU A 27 12.68 -4.97 0.17
N ARG A 28 12.14 -3.77 0.46
CA ARG A 28 12.58 -2.93 1.58
C ARG A 28 11.99 -3.35 2.92
N TYR A 29 10.76 -3.85 2.94
CA TYR A 29 10.02 -4.11 4.18
C TYR A 29 9.64 -5.59 4.32
N PRO A 30 10.41 -6.40 5.07
CA PRO A 30 10.16 -7.83 5.24
C PRO A 30 8.79 -8.20 5.82
N ALA A 31 8.16 -7.31 6.57
CA ALA A 31 6.80 -7.49 7.10
C ALA A 31 5.70 -7.38 6.03
N LEU A 32 6.00 -6.78 4.87
CA LEU A 32 5.06 -6.61 3.77
C LEU A 32 5.00 -7.88 2.92
N ARG A 33 3.81 -8.23 2.46
CA ARG A 33 3.59 -9.27 1.44
C ARG A 33 2.83 -8.64 0.29
N VAL A 34 3.37 -8.71 -0.90
CA VAL A 34 2.73 -8.20 -2.11
C VAL A 34 2.14 -9.35 -2.89
N THR A 35 0.97 -9.13 -3.48
CA THR A 35 0.32 -10.14 -4.31
C THR A 35 -0.21 -9.49 -5.58
N ARG A 36 0.01 -10.15 -6.72
CA ARG A 36 -0.74 -9.90 -7.95
C ARG A 36 -2.17 -10.38 -7.72
N PHE A 37 -3.05 -9.46 -7.36
CA PHE A 37 -4.39 -9.75 -6.87
C PHE A 37 -5.34 -10.13 -8.01
N ALA A 38 -5.24 -9.42 -9.13
CA ALA A 38 -6.07 -9.63 -10.31
C ALA A 38 -5.42 -9.03 -11.56
N LYS A 39 -6.06 -9.25 -12.71
CA LYS A 39 -5.80 -8.50 -13.94
C LYS A 39 -7.02 -7.65 -14.31
N SER A 40 -6.78 -6.47 -14.85
CA SER A 40 -7.82 -5.60 -15.40
C SER A 40 -8.35 -6.11 -16.75
N LEU A 41 -9.32 -5.40 -17.33
CA LEU A 41 -9.89 -5.74 -18.63
C LEU A 41 -8.84 -5.66 -19.76
N LEU A 42 -7.95 -4.67 -19.70
CA LEU A 42 -6.85 -4.50 -20.65
C LEU A 42 -5.60 -5.31 -20.24
N GLY A 43 -5.72 -6.19 -19.25
CA GLY A 43 -4.67 -7.14 -18.86
C GLY A 43 -3.58 -6.58 -17.96
N ARG A 44 -3.76 -5.37 -17.39
CA ARG A 44 -2.82 -4.77 -16.43
C ARG A 44 -2.92 -5.46 -15.08
N GLU A 45 -1.79 -5.64 -14.42
CA GLU A 45 -1.75 -6.26 -13.08
C GLU A 45 -2.32 -5.30 -12.02
N ILE A 46 -3.10 -5.86 -11.10
CA ILE A 46 -3.63 -5.16 -9.93
C ILE A 46 -2.92 -5.73 -8.70
N PHE A 47 -2.27 -4.88 -7.91
CA PHE A 47 -1.48 -5.31 -6.77
C PHE A 47 -2.17 -5.01 -5.44
N ALA A 48 -2.02 -5.91 -4.48
CA ALA A 48 -2.40 -5.69 -3.10
C ALA A 48 -1.21 -5.92 -2.18
N ALA A 49 -1.06 -5.05 -1.18
CA ALA A 49 -0.15 -5.21 -0.05
C ALA A 49 -0.90 -5.80 1.14
N ARG A 50 -0.30 -6.76 1.81
CA ARG A 50 -0.78 -7.33 3.06
C ARG A 50 0.26 -7.13 4.16
N ILE A 51 -0.16 -6.68 5.33
CA ILE A 51 0.70 -6.52 6.52
C ILE A 51 -0.08 -6.84 7.81
N GLY A 52 0.60 -7.50 8.75
CA GLY A 52 0.03 -7.93 10.03
C GLY A 52 -0.58 -9.33 10.01
N ASP A 53 -0.66 -9.94 11.18
CA ASP A 53 -1.00 -11.36 11.40
C ASP A 53 -2.21 -11.54 12.32
N GLY A 54 -2.93 -10.46 12.61
CA GLY A 54 -4.09 -10.50 13.50
C GLY A 54 -5.37 -11.02 12.86
N GLY A 55 -6.26 -11.56 13.71
CA GLY A 55 -7.51 -12.18 13.25
C GLY A 55 -8.59 -11.23 12.73
N ARG A 56 -8.39 -9.90 12.83
CA ARG A 56 -9.32 -8.91 12.28
C ARG A 56 -8.82 -8.41 10.94
N HIS A 57 -9.59 -8.65 9.89
CA HIS A 57 -9.19 -8.30 8.53
C HIS A 57 -9.80 -6.96 8.10
N LEU A 58 -8.94 -6.03 7.67
CA LEU A 58 -9.35 -4.76 7.08
C LEU A 58 -8.93 -4.74 5.62
N PHE A 59 -9.87 -4.42 4.74
CA PHE A 59 -9.61 -4.33 3.30
C PHE A 59 -9.87 -2.92 2.81
N TYR A 60 -8.83 -2.27 2.31
CA TYR A 60 -8.87 -0.91 1.79
C TYR A 60 -8.63 -0.93 0.28
N VAL A 61 -9.47 -0.25 -0.48
CA VAL A 61 -9.44 -0.23 -1.94
C VAL A 61 -9.54 1.21 -2.42
N GLY A 62 -8.62 1.62 -3.29
CA GLY A 62 -8.57 2.94 -3.90
C GLY A 62 -8.84 2.91 -5.41
N THR A 63 -9.03 4.11 -5.97
CA THR A 63 -9.09 4.38 -7.41
C THR A 63 -9.99 3.39 -8.15
N HIS A 64 -11.27 3.42 -7.78
CA HIS A 64 -12.35 2.79 -8.56
C HIS A 64 -12.60 3.61 -9.84
N HIS A 65 -12.56 4.94 -9.69
CA HIS A 65 -12.50 5.89 -10.80
C HIS A 65 -11.09 6.43 -10.93
N ALA A 66 -10.54 6.41 -12.15
CA ALA A 66 -9.15 6.79 -12.42
C ALA A 66 -8.78 8.22 -11.96
N LEU A 67 -9.73 9.16 -12.04
CA LEU A 67 -9.50 10.55 -11.64
C LEU A 67 -9.44 10.76 -10.12
N GLU A 68 -9.80 9.77 -9.31
CA GLU A 68 -9.73 9.80 -7.85
C GLU A 68 -8.34 9.34 -7.34
N TRP A 69 -7.29 9.60 -8.13
CA TRP A 69 -5.92 9.11 -7.94
C TRP A 69 -5.27 9.52 -6.61
N ILE A 70 -5.80 10.55 -5.92
CA ILE A 70 -5.37 10.89 -4.56
C ILE A 70 -5.58 9.72 -3.58
N THR A 71 -6.60 8.88 -3.81
CA THR A 71 -6.87 7.71 -2.97
C THR A 71 -5.79 6.65 -3.12
N SER A 72 -5.25 6.43 -4.33
CA SER A 72 -4.07 5.58 -4.53
C SER A 72 -2.90 6.05 -3.66
N TYR A 73 -2.61 7.35 -3.69
CA TYR A 73 -1.50 7.91 -2.95
C TYR A 73 -1.64 7.75 -1.45
N LEU A 74 -2.82 8.06 -0.90
CA LEU A 74 -3.07 7.89 0.53
C LEU A 74 -2.89 6.43 0.96
N LEU A 75 -3.34 5.49 0.14
CA LEU A 75 -3.18 4.06 0.44
C LEU A 75 -1.74 3.58 0.28
N MET A 76 -1.00 4.08 -0.70
CA MET A 76 0.43 3.81 -0.88
C MET A 76 1.26 4.37 0.29
N ASP A 77 0.98 5.59 0.73
CA ASP A 77 1.64 6.17 1.90
C ASP A 77 1.30 5.42 3.18
N MET A 78 0.03 5.01 3.36
CA MET A 78 -0.40 4.16 4.47
C MET A 78 0.37 2.83 4.49
N ILE A 79 0.63 2.21 3.33
CA ILE A 79 1.46 1.00 3.23
C ILE A 79 2.87 1.27 3.77
N LEU A 80 3.54 2.33 3.28
CA LEU A 80 4.89 2.69 3.70
C LEU A 80 4.93 3.06 5.19
N GLU A 81 3.91 3.74 5.69
CA GLU A 81 3.82 4.16 7.06
C GLU A 81 3.66 2.98 8.01
N LEU A 82 2.75 2.05 7.73
CA LEU A 82 2.58 0.85 8.52
C LEU A 82 3.83 -0.03 8.48
N ALA A 83 4.42 -0.22 7.30
CA ALA A 83 5.59 -1.07 7.11
C ALA A 83 6.83 -0.52 7.82
N SER A 84 7.15 0.76 7.61
CA SER A 84 8.27 1.42 8.32
C SER A 84 8.03 1.45 9.83
N ALA A 85 6.79 1.70 10.28
CA ALA A 85 6.47 1.71 11.69
C ALA A 85 6.66 0.35 12.36
N ALA A 86 6.32 -0.72 11.65
CA ALA A 86 6.48 -2.09 12.13
C ALA A 86 7.96 -2.44 12.33
N GLU A 87 8.82 -2.13 11.35
CA GLU A 87 10.27 -2.39 11.42
C GLU A 87 10.95 -1.56 12.53
N GLU A 88 10.61 -0.28 12.64
CA GLU A 88 11.17 0.64 13.63
C GLU A 88 10.56 0.44 15.04
N LYS A 89 9.54 -0.40 15.17
CA LYS A 89 8.76 -0.61 16.41
C LYS A 89 8.22 0.70 16.99
N ARG A 90 7.88 1.65 16.12
CA ARG A 90 7.39 2.98 16.52
C ARG A 90 5.87 3.02 16.67
N GLN A 91 5.41 4.15 17.18
CA GLN A 91 4.00 4.50 17.20
C GLN A 91 3.65 5.41 16.00
N ILE A 92 2.40 5.38 15.58
CA ILE A 92 1.81 6.39 14.68
C ILE A 92 0.72 7.09 15.49
N GLU A 93 0.84 8.40 15.70
CA GLU A 93 -0.16 9.19 16.45
C GLU A 93 -0.56 8.56 17.81
N GLY A 94 0.42 8.02 18.55
CA GLY A 94 0.21 7.35 19.84
C GLY A 94 -0.27 5.89 19.76
N ILE A 95 -0.50 5.35 18.56
CA ILE A 95 -0.91 3.96 18.34
C ILE A 95 0.33 3.07 18.21
N ASN A 96 0.46 2.06 19.06
CA ASN A 96 1.51 1.04 18.95
C ASN A 96 1.26 0.12 17.74
N ILE A 97 2.14 0.19 16.73
CA ILE A 97 1.94 -0.53 15.47
C ILE A 97 2.20 -2.03 15.59
N GLY A 98 3.13 -2.45 16.44
CA GLY A 98 3.30 -3.87 16.74
C GLY A 98 2.03 -4.49 17.33
N PHE A 99 1.42 -3.83 18.32
CA PHE A 99 0.14 -4.26 18.89
C PHE A 99 -1.00 -4.24 17.87
N LEU A 100 -1.07 -3.18 17.05
CA LEU A 100 -2.08 -3.06 16.00
C LEU A 100 -1.99 -4.24 15.01
N LEU A 101 -0.80 -4.53 14.47
CA LEU A 101 -0.58 -5.57 13.47
C LEU A 101 -0.65 -7.00 14.03
N GLN A 102 -0.52 -7.18 15.35
CA GLN A 102 -0.82 -8.46 16.03
C GLN A 102 -2.32 -8.73 16.13
N ASN A 103 -3.16 -7.69 16.09
CA ASN A 103 -4.61 -7.81 16.25
C ASN A 103 -5.37 -7.64 14.94
N PHE A 104 -4.77 -6.95 13.96
CA PHE A 104 -5.34 -6.69 12.65
C PHE A 104 -4.40 -7.13 11.53
N THR A 105 -4.98 -7.63 10.45
CA THR A 105 -4.32 -7.78 9.16
C THR A 105 -4.92 -6.77 8.19
N PHE A 106 -4.07 -5.91 7.64
CA PHE A 106 -4.44 -4.97 6.60
C PHE A 106 -4.18 -5.61 5.24
N THR A 107 -5.15 -5.51 4.35
CA THR A 107 -4.98 -5.76 2.91
C THR A 107 -5.34 -4.46 2.21
N ILE A 108 -4.41 -3.94 1.41
CA ILE A 108 -4.50 -2.60 0.83
C ILE A 108 -4.26 -2.71 -0.66
N LEU A 109 -5.25 -2.31 -1.46
CA LEU A 109 -5.24 -2.32 -2.92
C LEU A 109 -5.41 -0.86 -3.41
N PRO A 110 -4.31 -0.15 -3.72
CA PRO A 110 -4.41 1.27 -4.03
C PRO A 110 -5.10 1.61 -5.37
N VAL A 111 -4.94 0.75 -6.39
CA VAL A 111 -5.49 1.00 -7.75
C VAL A 111 -6.36 -0.18 -8.17
N LEU A 112 -7.69 -0.06 -8.04
CA LEU A 112 -8.60 -1.09 -8.54
C LEU A 112 -8.81 -1.03 -10.04
N ASN A 113 -8.85 0.18 -10.59
CA ASN A 113 -9.07 0.43 -12.01
C ASN A 113 -7.81 1.02 -12.66
N PRO A 114 -6.81 0.18 -13.02
CA PRO A 114 -5.60 0.65 -13.71
C PRO A 114 -5.84 0.93 -15.20
N ASP A 115 -7.06 0.73 -15.73
CA ASP A 115 -7.36 0.88 -17.14
C ASP A 115 -7.86 2.26 -17.55
N GLY A 116 -8.52 2.96 -16.63
CA GLY A 116 -8.94 4.35 -16.81
C GLY A 116 -7.81 5.32 -16.52
#